data_AF-A0A388JL90-F1
#
_entry.id   AF-A0A388JL90-F1
#
_cell.length_a   1.000
_cell.length_b   1.000
_cell.length_c   1.000
_cell.angle_alpha   90.00
_cell.angle_beta   90.00
_cell.angle_gamma   90.00
#
_symmetry.space_group_name_H-M   'P 1'
#
loop_
_entity.id
_entity.type
_entity.pdbx_description
1 polymer ?
#
loop_
_entity_poly.entity_id
_entity_poly.type
_entity_poly.pdbx_seq_one_letter_code
_entity_poly.pdbx_strand_id
1 'polypeptide(L)'
;ILGQSLFGNAKIHRNGYPLPWQGEQGAFGRQWLKCGVYRVADLWDEEKGEWKEDAQLEAVLRHQADRKQRLDQVRKAILETWKQRLSHNWRTKGEWVALNSEELPEALFRIKAQDQEDWYWVEGWEVTQTDEALGQPLKRQEQRDGVIHKDNMRSVVVVRDKRQKKGDSFRPFKIRQHPLQIPWDPSVWEWKATNSQRCATPPHQTTTKVIYRSLNTPTDMADEMKERWRKKGWLQQEDGVSWTQQTWEKACTLLTRLPDQKQAGGLWLNLQLAVPTYQWMAAYSAATDTLCKACGQKEETIPHLWLDCDSQRLFWEWWGTVGDKVPLHPESPKHRAEVLVGQILAGGVSRPVQAYAGDMIGGAFWMAMWAMRGRLLMEGVKGSAKTLQHWFLRKLKAAVTTDMQRKQKGGWPFLREAWGGYVDVLQMEIEPDRWEWSDGLCINKDAGDSPDQGEGDSPQAPPDESEQPENGTYDGQQEEEMSVEVEQMESGTQDRQQAAERPDRGGIQEDVTQDREQGNERPERETAQAVSTEEGSEFQEWTDVGEVDRPC
;
A
#
# COMPACT_ATOMS: atom_id res chain seq x y z
N ILE A 1 -5.38 13.03 -28.05
CA ILE A 1 -4.66 14.21 -27.54
C ILE A 1 -5.61 15.22 -26.89
N LEU A 2 -6.65 15.67 -27.60
CA LEU A 2 -7.59 16.69 -27.12
C LEU A 2 -8.21 16.39 -25.73
N GLY A 3 -8.52 15.12 -25.42
CA GLY A 3 -9.04 14.71 -24.10
C GLY A 3 -8.03 14.68 -22.95
N GLN A 4 -6.75 14.95 -23.19
CA GLN A 4 -5.70 14.90 -22.16
C GLN A 4 -5.82 16.08 -21.18
N SER A 5 -5.65 15.80 -19.88
CA SER A 5 -5.61 16.82 -18.83
C SER A 5 -4.42 17.77 -19.01
N LEU A 6 -4.63 19.07 -18.78
CA LEU A 6 -3.60 20.10 -18.76
C LEU A 6 -2.72 20.01 -17.51
N PHE A 7 -3.30 19.60 -16.38
CA PHE A 7 -2.66 19.59 -15.07
C PHE A 7 -2.38 18.16 -14.60
N GLY A 8 -1.23 17.95 -13.95
CA GLY A 8 -0.76 16.64 -13.51
C GLY A 8 -0.34 15.69 -14.63
N ASN A 9 -0.36 16.12 -15.89
CA ASN A 9 0.02 15.31 -17.03
C ASN A 9 1.53 15.36 -17.26
N ALA A 10 2.23 14.23 -17.10
CA ALA A 10 3.67 14.15 -17.27
C ALA A 10 4.17 14.46 -18.70
N LYS A 11 3.28 14.45 -19.71
CA LYS A 11 3.60 14.87 -21.07
C LYS A 11 3.42 16.37 -21.30
N ILE A 12 2.74 17.07 -20.40
CA ILE A 12 2.57 18.54 -20.42
C ILE A 12 3.32 19.11 -19.23
N HIS A 13 4.59 19.40 -19.47
CA HIS A 13 5.53 19.77 -18.43
C HIS A 13 6.18 21.13 -18.68
N ARG A 14 6.52 21.82 -17.59
CA ARG A 14 7.40 22.97 -17.57
C ARG A 14 8.71 22.55 -16.91
N ASN A 15 9.83 22.68 -17.62
CA ASN A 15 11.15 22.34 -17.09
C ASN A 15 11.24 20.90 -16.53
N GLY A 16 10.58 19.94 -17.19
CA GLY A 16 10.57 18.54 -16.75
C GLY A 16 9.47 18.16 -15.75
N TYR A 17 8.79 19.12 -15.14
CA TYR A 17 7.74 18.87 -14.15
C TYR A 17 6.33 19.10 -14.70
N PRO A 18 5.35 18.21 -14.43
CA PRO A 18 3.96 18.43 -14.81
C PRO A 18 3.43 19.75 -14.25
N LEU A 19 2.50 20.39 -14.95
CA LEU A 19 1.85 21.58 -14.40
C LEU A 19 1.06 21.20 -13.13
N PRO A 20 1.34 21.81 -11.96
CA PRO A 20 0.77 21.38 -10.70
C PRO A 20 -0.73 21.70 -10.64
N TRP A 21 -1.48 20.74 -10.11
CA TRP A 21 -2.92 20.90 -9.88
C TRP A 21 -3.22 21.82 -8.68
N GLN A 22 -2.50 21.65 -7.56
CA GLN A 22 -2.67 22.38 -6.30
C GLN A 22 -1.40 22.30 -5.43
N GLY A 23 -1.33 23.12 -4.38
CA GLY A 23 -0.37 22.98 -3.28
C GLY A 23 0.98 23.67 -3.48
N GLU A 24 1.51 23.68 -4.71
CA GLU A 24 2.76 24.36 -5.03
C GLU A 24 2.57 25.88 -5.19
N GLN A 25 3.61 26.66 -4.86
CA GLN A 25 3.61 28.09 -5.10
C GLN A 25 3.51 28.35 -6.60
N GLY A 26 2.46 29.08 -7.01
CA GLY A 26 2.14 29.32 -8.42
C GLY A 26 1.28 28.24 -9.08
N ALA A 27 0.77 27.24 -8.34
CA ALA A 27 -0.23 26.31 -8.87
C ALA A 27 -1.55 27.04 -9.18
N PHE A 28 -2.11 26.76 -10.36
CA PHE A 28 -3.34 27.40 -10.85
C PHE A 28 -4.37 26.42 -11.43
N GLY A 29 -4.10 25.12 -11.39
CA GLY A 29 -4.96 24.09 -12.00
C GLY A 29 -6.36 24.06 -11.40
N ARG A 30 -6.47 24.12 -10.07
CA ARG A 30 -7.77 24.15 -9.37
C ARG A 30 -8.65 25.32 -9.81
N GLN A 31 -8.07 26.51 -10.01
CA GLN A 31 -8.84 27.68 -10.40
C GLN A 31 -9.28 27.61 -11.87
N TRP A 32 -8.43 27.09 -12.76
CA TRP A 32 -8.78 26.90 -14.17
C TRP A 32 -9.85 25.84 -14.38
N LEU A 33 -9.81 24.75 -13.61
CA LEU A 33 -10.88 23.75 -13.60
C LEU A 33 -12.24 24.39 -13.25
N LYS A 34 -12.28 25.29 -12.26
CA LYS A 34 -13.52 26.00 -11.90
C LYS A 34 -14.06 26.88 -13.04
N CYS A 35 -13.18 27.32 -13.94
CA CYS A 35 -13.54 28.04 -15.17
C CYS A 35 -13.88 27.09 -16.34
N GLY A 36 -13.86 25.77 -16.13
CA GLY A 36 -14.11 24.78 -17.18
C GLY A 36 -12.94 24.56 -18.13
N VAL A 37 -11.72 24.99 -17.79
CA VAL A 37 -10.52 24.83 -18.63
C VAL A 37 -9.57 23.84 -17.95
N TYR A 38 -9.54 22.60 -18.45
CA TYR A 38 -8.73 21.54 -17.84
C TYR A 38 -8.22 20.49 -18.83
N ARG A 39 -8.65 20.52 -20.09
CA ARG A 39 -8.20 19.65 -21.18
C ARG A 39 -7.56 20.45 -22.32
N VAL A 40 -6.79 19.78 -23.15
CA VAL A 40 -6.25 20.37 -24.39
C VAL A 40 -7.37 20.88 -25.31
N ALA A 41 -8.50 20.15 -25.39
CA ALA A 41 -9.70 20.54 -26.15
C ALA A 41 -10.30 21.89 -25.72
N ASP A 42 -10.12 22.27 -24.45
CA ASP A 42 -10.69 23.52 -23.97
C ASP A 42 -9.90 24.73 -24.52
N LEU A 43 -8.62 24.52 -24.90
CA LEU A 43 -7.72 25.52 -25.47
C LEU A 43 -7.63 25.48 -27.01
N TRP A 44 -7.95 24.35 -27.63
CA TRP A 44 -7.78 24.10 -29.07
C TRP A 44 -9.10 24.23 -29.83
N ASP A 45 -9.06 24.85 -31.01
CA ASP A 45 -10.17 24.93 -31.96
C ASP A 45 -10.00 23.79 -32.98
N GLU A 46 -10.87 22.77 -32.87
CA GLU A 46 -10.79 21.56 -33.69
C GLU A 46 -11.12 21.84 -35.16
N GLU A 47 -12.02 22.79 -35.44
CA GLU A 47 -12.42 23.13 -36.81
C GLU A 47 -11.32 23.93 -37.53
N LYS A 48 -10.69 24.87 -36.82
CA LYS A 48 -9.58 25.66 -37.37
C LYS A 48 -8.26 24.90 -37.38
N GLY A 49 -8.11 23.86 -36.56
CA GLY A 49 -6.82 23.18 -36.38
C GLY A 49 -5.77 24.09 -35.73
N GLU A 50 -6.21 25.02 -34.87
CA GLU A 50 -5.35 26.03 -34.23
C GLU A 50 -5.75 26.25 -32.76
N TRP A 51 -4.97 27.05 -32.02
CA TRP A 51 -5.39 27.49 -30.69
C TRP A 51 -6.61 28.43 -30.79
N LYS A 52 -7.54 28.33 -29.83
CA LYS A 52 -8.60 29.34 -29.69
C LYS A 52 -7.99 30.72 -29.47
N GLU A 53 -8.68 31.73 -29.99
CA GLU A 53 -8.26 33.13 -29.90
C GLU A 53 -8.11 33.57 -28.45
N ASP A 54 -7.09 34.38 -28.17
CA ASP A 54 -6.78 34.85 -26.81
C ASP A 54 -7.97 35.56 -26.16
N ALA A 55 -8.73 36.33 -26.92
CA ALA A 55 -9.94 37.00 -26.44
C ALA A 55 -10.99 36.02 -25.91
N GLN A 56 -11.17 34.87 -26.58
CA GLN A 56 -12.12 33.83 -26.16
C GLN A 56 -11.67 33.17 -24.86
N LEU A 57 -10.39 32.78 -24.78
CA LEU A 57 -9.84 32.13 -23.59
C LEU A 57 -9.76 33.08 -22.40
N GLU A 58 -9.44 34.36 -22.62
CA GLU A 58 -9.46 35.38 -21.58
C GLU A 58 -10.86 35.66 -21.03
N ALA A 59 -11.89 35.62 -21.88
CA ALA A 59 -13.27 35.77 -21.44
C ALA A 59 -13.68 34.65 -20.47
N VAL A 60 -13.27 33.41 -20.76
CA VAL A 60 -13.48 32.24 -19.87
C VAL A 60 -12.67 32.37 -18.58
N LEU A 61 -11.46 32.90 -18.66
CA LEU A 61 -10.52 33.07 -17.54
C LEU A 61 -10.58 34.45 -16.86
N ARG A 62 -11.68 35.20 -17.03
CA ARG A 62 -11.79 36.63 -16.65
C ARG A 62 -11.43 36.97 -15.20
N HIS A 63 -11.52 36.01 -14.28
CA HIS A 63 -11.22 36.19 -12.85
C HIS A 63 -9.88 35.58 -12.41
N GLN A 64 -9.06 35.09 -13.34
CA GLN A 64 -7.77 34.49 -13.04
C GLN A 64 -6.65 35.53 -13.14
N ALA A 65 -5.83 35.61 -12.09
CA ALA A 65 -4.59 36.38 -12.10
C ALA A 65 -3.61 35.81 -13.14
N ASP A 66 -2.84 36.71 -13.77
CA ASP A 66 -1.80 36.37 -14.74
C ASP A 66 -2.28 35.49 -15.90
N ARG A 67 -3.56 35.55 -16.28
CA ARG A 67 -4.17 34.63 -17.25
C ARG A 67 -3.42 34.55 -18.59
N LYS A 68 -2.93 35.67 -19.12
CA LYS A 68 -2.12 35.72 -20.36
C LYS A 68 -0.81 34.94 -20.21
N GLN A 69 -0.05 35.23 -19.16
CA GLN A 69 1.22 34.54 -18.88
C GLN A 69 1.01 33.04 -18.65
N ARG A 70 -0.06 32.66 -17.95
CA ARG A 70 -0.39 31.25 -17.68
C ARG A 70 -0.87 30.52 -18.94
N LEU A 71 -1.64 31.18 -19.81
CA LEU A 71 -2.01 30.65 -21.14
C LEU A 71 -0.76 30.37 -21.99
N ASP A 72 0.15 31.33 -22.07
CA ASP A 72 1.42 31.14 -22.78
C ASP A 72 2.25 30.01 -22.17
N GLN A 73 2.29 29.92 -20.84
CA GLN A 73 2.98 28.83 -20.14
C GLN A 73 2.40 27.47 -20.52
N VAL A 74 1.06 27.33 -20.53
CA VAL A 74 0.39 26.07 -20.89
C VAL A 74 0.63 25.72 -22.36
N ARG A 75 0.47 26.68 -23.29
CA ARG A 75 0.73 26.47 -24.72
C ARG A 75 2.18 26.05 -25.00
N LYS A 76 3.15 26.62 -24.27
CA LYS A 76 4.57 26.23 -24.36
C LYS A 76 4.86 24.87 -23.74
N ALA A 77 4.12 24.47 -22.70
CA ALA A 77 4.28 23.18 -22.04
C ALA A 77 3.73 22.00 -22.87
N ILE A 78 2.81 22.26 -23.80
CA ILE A 78 2.28 21.25 -24.72
C ILE A 78 3.32 20.96 -25.81
N LEU A 79 3.63 19.67 -26.00
CA LEU A 79 4.63 19.20 -26.95
C LEU A 79 4.33 19.67 -28.38
N GLU A 80 5.36 20.11 -29.10
CA GLU A 80 5.22 20.58 -30.47
C GLU A 80 4.69 19.49 -31.41
N THR A 81 5.11 18.24 -31.18
CA THR A 81 4.60 17.08 -31.91
C THR A 81 3.10 16.86 -31.70
N TRP A 82 2.53 17.30 -30.57
CA TRP A 82 1.08 17.26 -30.37
C TRP A 82 0.40 18.36 -31.18
N LYS A 83 0.95 19.58 -31.18
CA LYS A 83 0.40 20.69 -31.97
C LYS A 83 0.37 20.36 -33.45
N GLN A 84 1.48 19.86 -33.99
CA GLN A 84 1.56 19.40 -35.38
C GLN A 84 0.53 18.31 -35.69
N ARG A 85 0.37 17.33 -34.80
CA ARG A 85 -0.64 16.26 -34.99
C ARG A 85 -2.06 16.80 -34.98
N LEU A 86 -2.36 17.73 -34.08
CA LEU A 86 -3.68 18.34 -33.99
C LEU A 86 -3.95 19.21 -35.22
N SER A 87 -2.98 20.00 -35.70
CA SER A 87 -3.15 20.88 -36.84
C SER A 87 -3.33 20.13 -38.16
N HIS A 88 -2.68 18.98 -38.32
CA HIS A 88 -2.81 18.14 -39.53
C HIS A 88 -3.87 17.02 -39.37
N ASN A 89 -4.56 16.96 -38.23
CA ASN A 89 -5.48 15.87 -37.88
C ASN A 89 -4.86 14.46 -38.05
N TRP A 90 -3.59 14.30 -37.70
CA TRP A 90 -2.89 13.02 -37.83
C TRP A 90 -3.37 12.01 -36.80
N ARG A 91 -3.74 10.83 -37.29
CA ARG A 91 -4.16 9.69 -36.47
C ARG A 91 -2.96 8.88 -35.99
N THR A 92 -3.15 8.12 -34.90
CA THR A 92 -2.06 7.35 -34.28
C THR A 92 -2.32 5.85 -34.30
N LYS A 93 -1.24 5.06 -34.46
CA LYS A 93 -1.30 3.60 -34.32
C LYS A 93 -1.89 3.22 -32.96
N GLY A 94 -2.90 2.34 -33.00
CA GLY A 94 -3.63 1.84 -31.84
C GLY A 94 -4.87 2.65 -31.48
N GLU A 95 -5.11 3.80 -32.10
CA GLU A 95 -6.35 4.57 -31.96
C GLU A 95 -7.55 3.76 -32.46
N TRP A 96 -8.68 3.93 -31.77
CA TRP A 96 -9.95 3.31 -32.12
C TRP A 96 -10.86 4.33 -32.80
N VAL A 97 -11.43 3.93 -33.93
CA VAL A 97 -12.31 4.77 -34.73
C VAL A 97 -13.58 4.03 -35.15
N ALA A 98 -14.61 4.78 -35.49
CA ALA A 98 -15.82 4.31 -36.15
C ALA A 98 -16.02 5.09 -37.46
N LEU A 99 -16.83 4.57 -38.38
CA LEU A 99 -17.16 5.31 -39.59
C LEU A 99 -18.09 6.49 -39.29
N ASN A 100 -17.89 7.60 -40.01
CA ASN A 100 -18.69 8.82 -39.82
C ASN A 100 -20.15 8.67 -40.28
N SER A 101 -20.42 7.75 -41.20
CA SER A 101 -21.76 7.46 -41.71
C SER A 101 -22.65 6.68 -40.72
N GLU A 102 -22.07 6.11 -39.66
CA GLU A 102 -22.78 5.23 -38.73
C GLU A 102 -23.07 5.95 -37.41
N GLU A 103 -24.34 6.24 -37.13
CA GLU A 103 -24.76 6.77 -35.83
C GLU A 103 -24.53 5.75 -34.71
N LEU A 104 -24.89 4.48 -35.00
CA LEU A 104 -24.70 3.30 -34.16
C LEU A 104 -23.72 2.35 -34.85
N PRO A 105 -22.41 2.45 -34.55
CA PRO A 105 -21.44 1.67 -35.30
C PRO A 105 -21.57 0.18 -34.99
N GLU A 106 -21.77 -0.62 -36.04
CA GLU A 106 -21.78 -2.08 -35.97
C GLU A 106 -20.36 -2.64 -35.88
N ALA A 107 -19.38 -1.87 -36.37
CA ALA A 107 -17.97 -2.19 -36.26
C ALA A 107 -17.15 -0.98 -35.82
N LEU A 108 -16.11 -1.28 -35.04
CA LEU A 108 -15.04 -0.36 -34.70
C LEU A 108 -13.77 -0.81 -35.38
N PHE A 109 -12.88 0.14 -35.61
CA PHE A 109 -11.64 -0.08 -36.32
C PHE A 109 -10.46 0.36 -35.47
N ARG A 110 -9.42 -0.47 -35.40
CA ARG A 110 -8.17 -0.13 -34.70
C ARG A 110 -7.09 0.18 -35.72
N ILE A 111 -6.55 1.40 -35.68
CA ILE A 111 -5.50 1.83 -36.61
C ILE A 111 -4.21 1.04 -36.37
N LYS A 112 -3.63 0.46 -37.42
CA LYS A 112 -2.37 -0.30 -37.33
C LYS A 112 -1.20 0.41 -37.96
N ALA A 113 -1.42 1.09 -39.08
CA ALA A 113 -0.42 1.85 -39.79
C ALA A 113 -1.09 2.97 -40.60
N GLN A 114 -0.30 3.99 -40.92
CA GLN A 114 -0.64 4.94 -41.98
C GLN A 114 -0.13 4.33 -43.29
N ASP A 115 -1.02 4.20 -44.28
CA ASP A 115 -0.70 3.61 -45.59
C ASP A 115 -0.27 4.71 -46.57
N GLN A 116 -1.06 5.78 -46.65
CA GLN A 116 -0.77 7.00 -47.42
C GLN A 116 -1.06 8.23 -46.57
N GLU A 117 -0.84 9.45 -47.09
CA GLU A 117 -0.97 10.71 -46.33
C GLU A 117 -2.31 10.78 -45.56
N ASP A 118 -3.42 10.45 -46.21
CA ASP A 118 -4.76 10.54 -45.63
C ASP A 118 -5.48 9.19 -45.45
N TRP A 119 -4.76 8.08 -45.67
CA TRP A 119 -5.31 6.73 -45.66
C TRP A 119 -4.64 5.85 -44.60
N TYR A 120 -5.45 5.16 -43.80
CA TYR A 120 -4.98 4.35 -42.68
C TYR A 120 -5.40 2.90 -42.82
N TRP A 121 -4.45 1.98 -42.65
CA TRP A 121 -4.72 0.57 -42.52
C TRP A 121 -5.29 0.27 -41.13
N VAL A 122 -6.43 -0.43 -41.09
CA VAL A 122 -7.16 -0.73 -39.87
C VAL A 122 -7.51 -2.21 -39.73
N GLU A 123 -7.69 -2.64 -38.49
CA GLU A 123 -8.33 -3.92 -38.16
C GLU A 123 -9.78 -3.71 -37.77
N GLY A 124 -10.69 -4.50 -38.34
CA GLY A 124 -12.12 -4.46 -38.03
C GLY A 124 -12.53 -5.30 -36.81
N TRP A 125 -13.41 -4.75 -35.97
CA TRP A 125 -13.93 -5.37 -34.76
C TRP A 125 -15.44 -5.16 -34.66
N GLU A 126 -16.20 -6.24 -34.54
CA GLU A 126 -17.66 -6.20 -34.44
C GLU A 126 -18.13 -5.82 -33.03
N VAL A 127 -19.11 -4.93 -32.98
CA VAL A 127 -19.81 -4.50 -31.77
C VAL A 127 -21.06 -5.37 -31.62
N THR A 128 -21.05 -6.27 -30.64
CA THR A 128 -22.28 -6.96 -30.22
C THR A 128 -23.08 -6.01 -29.32
N GLN A 129 -24.19 -5.48 -29.82
CA GLN A 129 -25.06 -4.60 -29.04
C GLN A 129 -25.71 -5.38 -27.88
N THR A 130 -25.59 -4.85 -26.67
CA THR A 130 -26.32 -5.31 -25.49
C THR A 130 -26.79 -4.12 -24.67
N ASP A 131 -27.84 -4.32 -23.87
CA ASP A 131 -28.37 -3.30 -22.95
C ASP A 131 -27.44 -3.03 -21.74
N GLU A 132 -26.28 -3.69 -21.67
CA GLU A 132 -25.32 -3.51 -20.59
C GLU A 132 -24.49 -2.22 -20.76
N ALA A 133 -24.22 -1.52 -19.67
CA ALA A 133 -23.50 -0.24 -19.66
C ALA A 133 -22.09 -0.27 -20.29
N LEU A 134 -21.43 -1.43 -20.37
CA LEU A 134 -20.09 -1.62 -20.95
C LEU A 134 -20.07 -2.51 -22.20
N GLY A 135 -21.23 -2.94 -22.70
CA GLY A 135 -21.32 -3.85 -23.85
C GLY A 135 -20.59 -5.20 -23.65
N GLN A 136 -20.75 -6.09 -24.64
CA GLN A 136 -19.99 -7.33 -24.70
C GLN A 136 -18.56 -7.10 -25.25
N PRO A 137 -17.62 -8.03 -25.02
CA PRO A 137 -16.31 -7.97 -25.65
C PRO A 137 -16.42 -7.88 -27.19
N LEU A 138 -15.66 -6.98 -27.79
CA LEU A 138 -15.56 -6.83 -29.23
C LEU A 138 -15.02 -8.12 -29.86
N LYS A 139 -15.58 -8.52 -31.00
CA LYS A 139 -15.14 -9.70 -31.74
C LYS A 139 -14.31 -9.26 -32.95
N ARG A 140 -13.11 -9.81 -33.09
CA ARG A 140 -12.25 -9.54 -34.25
C ARG A 140 -12.91 -10.08 -35.53
N GLN A 141 -12.97 -9.27 -36.59
CA GLN A 141 -13.51 -9.65 -37.90
C GLN A 141 -12.51 -9.30 -39.01
N GLU A 142 -11.72 -10.28 -39.48
CA GLU A 142 -10.67 -10.07 -40.48
C GLU A 142 -11.23 -9.60 -41.84
N GLN A 143 -12.47 -9.98 -42.17
CA GLN A 143 -13.14 -9.58 -43.41
C GLN A 143 -13.46 -8.08 -43.46
N ARG A 144 -13.38 -7.38 -42.31
CA ARG A 144 -13.58 -5.92 -42.21
C ARG A 144 -12.25 -5.15 -42.17
N ASP A 145 -11.11 -5.81 -42.36
CA ASP A 145 -9.84 -5.12 -42.49
C ASP A 145 -9.75 -4.36 -43.80
N GLY A 146 -8.96 -3.28 -43.81
CA GLY A 146 -8.73 -2.52 -45.01
C GLY A 146 -8.17 -1.15 -44.75
N VAL A 147 -8.38 -0.26 -45.72
CA VAL A 147 -7.91 1.12 -45.67
C VAL A 147 -9.10 2.06 -45.51
N ILE A 148 -9.03 2.99 -44.57
CA ILE A 148 -10.06 4.01 -44.35
C ILE A 148 -9.44 5.40 -44.49
N HIS A 149 -10.12 6.29 -45.23
CA HIS A 149 -9.74 7.70 -45.37
C HIS A 149 -9.99 8.47 -44.06
N LYS A 150 -9.12 9.41 -43.69
CA LYS A 150 -9.19 10.18 -42.44
C LYS A 150 -10.52 10.92 -42.22
N ASP A 151 -11.17 11.35 -43.30
CA ASP A 151 -12.44 12.10 -43.26
C ASP A 151 -13.67 11.19 -43.10
N ASN A 152 -13.50 9.88 -43.25
CA ASN A 152 -14.57 8.89 -43.09
C ASN A 152 -14.58 8.26 -41.70
N MET A 153 -13.73 8.73 -40.78
CA MET A 153 -13.58 8.17 -39.45
C MET A 153 -13.76 9.21 -38.33
N ARG A 154 -14.35 8.78 -37.22
CA ARG A 154 -14.40 9.50 -35.93
C ARG A 154 -13.76 8.68 -34.84
N SER A 155 -13.07 9.34 -33.90
CA SER A 155 -12.51 8.65 -32.74
C SER A 155 -13.63 8.10 -31.84
N VAL A 156 -13.39 6.95 -31.23
CA VAL A 156 -14.27 6.33 -30.23
C VAL A 156 -13.46 5.82 -29.03
N VAL A 157 -14.12 5.58 -27.91
CA VAL A 157 -13.47 5.03 -26.71
C VAL A 157 -13.74 3.54 -26.58
N VAL A 158 -12.67 2.79 -26.36
CA VAL A 158 -12.69 1.34 -26.13
C VAL A 158 -11.84 1.04 -24.90
N VAL A 159 -12.34 0.17 -24.02
CA VAL A 159 -11.66 -0.22 -22.78
C VAL A 159 -11.04 -1.60 -22.94
N ARG A 160 -9.78 -1.76 -22.54
CA ARG A 160 -9.13 -3.08 -22.50
C ARG A 160 -9.62 -3.88 -21.30
N ASP A 161 -10.17 -5.07 -21.52
CA ASP A 161 -10.64 -5.96 -20.46
C ASP A 161 -9.45 -6.77 -19.91
N LYS A 162 -8.89 -6.31 -18.78
CA LYS A 162 -7.76 -6.97 -18.10
C LYS A 162 -8.15 -8.27 -17.38
N ARG A 163 -9.45 -8.62 -17.30
CA ARG A 163 -9.88 -9.87 -16.63
C ARG A 163 -9.56 -11.09 -17.47
N GLN A 164 -9.51 -10.94 -18.80
CA GLN A 164 -9.07 -12.01 -19.68
C GLN A 164 -7.55 -12.04 -19.76
N LYS A 165 -6.95 -13.07 -19.14
CA LYS A 165 -5.48 -13.27 -19.12
C LYS A 165 -4.90 -13.69 -20.47
N LYS A 166 -5.73 -14.16 -21.41
CA LYS A 166 -5.31 -14.69 -22.70
C LYS A 166 -5.95 -13.88 -23.82
N GLY A 167 -5.14 -13.09 -24.52
CA GLY A 167 -5.55 -12.30 -25.66
C GLY A 167 -5.89 -10.84 -25.34
N ASP A 168 -5.99 -10.06 -26.42
CA ASP A 168 -6.39 -8.66 -26.38
C ASP A 168 -7.93 -8.61 -26.39
N SER A 169 -8.53 -8.47 -25.21
CA SER A 169 -9.96 -8.30 -25.04
C SER A 169 -10.32 -6.83 -24.89
N PHE A 170 -11.31 -6.38 -25.64
CA PHE A 170 -11.71 -4.98 -25.73
C PHE A 170 -13.22 -4.86 -25.57
N ARG A 171 -13.70 -3.77 -24.96
CA ARG A 171 -15.14 -3.48 -24.80
C ARG A 171 -15.48 -2.07 -25.29
N PRO A 172 -16.61 -1.89 -25.98
CA PRO A 172 -17.05 -0.56 -26.40
C PRO A 172 -17.39 0.30 -25.17
N PHE A 173 -17.09 1.60 -25.22
CA PHE A 173 -17.47 2.53 -24.15
C PHE A 173 -18.10 3.79 -24.72
N LYS A 174 -19.42 3.94 -24.52
CA LYS A 174 -20.21 5.09 -24.98
C LYS A 174 -19.89 5.48 -26.44
N ILE A 175 -19.82 4.48 -27.33
CA ILE A 175 -19.40 4.63 -28.74
C ILE A 175 -20.24 5.61 -29.58
N ARG A 176 -21.42 6.00 -29.08
CA ARG A 176 -22.27 7.05 -29.68
C ARG A 176 -21.72 8.46 -29.45
N GLN A 177 -20.91 8.65 -28.41
CA GLN A 177 -20.36 9.93 -28.00
C GLN A 177 -18.93 10.05 -28.53
N HIS A 178 -18.60 11.23 -29.05
CA HIS A 178 -17.21 11.58 -29.35
C HIS A 178 -16.41 11.58 -28.03
N PRO A 179 -15.13 11.15 -28.00
CA PRO A 179 -14.33 11.10 -26.77
C PRO A 179 -14.35 12.42 -25.96
N LEU A 180 -14.47 13.57 -26.63
CA LEU A 180 -14.56 14.88 -25.98
C LEU A 180 -15.89 15.16 -25.26
N GLN A 181 -16.97 14.53 -25.73
CA GLN A 181 -18.31 14.63 -25.14
C GLN A 181 -18.44 13.74 -23.91
N ILE A 182 -17.56 12.75 -23.76
CA ILE A 182 -17.57 11.88 -22.61
C ILE A 182 -17.00 12.69 -21.43
N PRO A 183 -17.77 12.86 -20.33
CA PRO A 183 -17.30 13.63 -19.18
C PRO A 183 -16.07 12.99 -18.52
N TRP A 184 -15.91 11.68 -18.71
CA TRP A 184 -14.82 10.88 -18.18
C TRP A 184 -14.44 9.74 -19.13
N ASP A 185 -13.21 9.76 -19.65
CA ASP A 185 -12.67 8.69 -20.50
C ASP A 185 -11.86 7.68 -19.64
N PRO A 186 -12.36 6.44 -19.45
CA PRO A 186 -11.66 5.40 -18.70
C PRO A 186 -10.31 5.01 -19.29
N SER A 187 -10.13 5.12 -20.61
CA SER A 187 -8.89 4.76 -21.29
C SER A 187 -7.75 5.74 -21.02
N VAL A 188 -8.09 6.98 -20.66
CA VAL A 188 -7.14 8.05 -20.34
C VAL A 188 -6.69 8.00 -18.87
N TRP A 189 -7.45 7.33 -18.01
CA TRP A 189 -7.26 7.28 -16.55
C TRP A 189 -6.56 6.00 -16.06
N GLU A 190 -5.66 5.43 -16.86
CA GLU A 190 -4.67 4.54 -16.28
C GLU A 190 -3.66 5.37 -15.49
N TRP A 191 -3.89 5.51 -14.18
CA TRP A 191 -2.85 5.92 -13.25
C TRP A 191 -1.71 4.91 -13.41
N LYS A 192 -0.69 5.27 -14.17
CA LYS A 192 0.57 4.54 -14.12
C LYS A 192 0.99 4.58 -12.66
N ALA A 193 1.26 3.39 -12.11
CA ALA A 193 1.85 3.21 -10.80
C ALA A 193 3.10 4.10 -10.72
N THR A 194 2.88 5.29 -10.20
CA THR A 194 3.91 6.23 -9.81
C THR A 194 3.84 6.10 -8.31
N ASN A 195 4.87 5.47 -7.74
CA ASN A 195 5.05 5.22 -6.30
C ASN A 195 4.57 3.85 -5.79
N SER A 196 4.40 3.75 -4.47
CA SER A 196 4.20 2.54 -3.68
C SER A 196 2.94 1.74 -3.99
N GLN A 197 2.05 2.26 -4.85
CA GLN A 197 1.03 1.44 -5.50
C GLN A 197 1.67 0.56 -6.57
N ARG A 198 2.32 -0.52 -6.12
CA ARG A 198 2.84 -1.58 -7.01
C ARG A 198 1.71 -2.29 -7.79
N CYS A 199 0.46 -2.03 -7.44
CA CYS A 199 -0.72 -2.64 -8.06
C CYS A 199 -1.65 -1.56 -8.63
N ALA A 200 -2.06 -1.74 -9.88
CA ALA A 200 -3.12 -0.96 -10.48
C ALA A 200 -4.40 -1.06 -9.64
N THR A 201 -4.95 0.08 -9.23
CA THR A 201 -6.17 0.12 -8.41
C THR A 201 -7.36 0.51 -9.29
N PRO A 202 -8.45 -0.29 -9.31
CA PRO A 202 -9.67 0.06 -10.03
C PRO A 202 -10.28 1.37 -9.50
N PRO A 203 -10.96 2.18 -10.34
CA PRO A 203 -11.53 3.47 -9.92
C PRO A 203 -12.45 3.40 -8.69
N HIS A 204 -13.23 2.33 -8.54
CA HIS A 204 -14.13 2.13 -7.39
C HIS A 204 -13.38 1.79 -6.08
N GLN A 205 -12.10 1.44 -6.15
CA GLN A 205 -11.22 1.21 -5.00
C GLN A 205 -10.28 2.39 -4.74
N THR A 206 -10.31 3.41 -5.60
CA THR A 206 -9.52 4.62 -5.46
C THR A 206 -10.13 5.51 -4.39
N THR A 207 -9.54 5.46 -3.19
CA THR A 207 -9.88 6.37 -2.09
C THR A 207 -9.02 7.63 -2.16
N THR A 208 -9.45 8.73 -1.51
CA THR A 208 -8.64 9.96 -1.39
C THR A 208 -7.25 9.66 -0.80
N LYS A 209 -7.14 8.69 0.12
CA LYS A 209 -5.88 8.22 0.70
C LYS A 209 -4.95 7.55 -0.33
N VAL A 210 -5.52 6.77 -1.24
CA VAL A 210 -4.79 6.18 -2.37
C VAL A 210 -4.25 7.28 -3.29
N ILE A 211 -5.09 8.26 -3.62
CA ILE A 211 -4.71 9.41 -4.46
C ILE A 211 -3.57 10.20 -3.81
N TYR A 212 -3.67 10.54 -2.52
CA TYR A 212 -2.59 11.26 -1.84
C TYR A 212 -1.28 10.45 -1.80
N ARG A 213 -1.36 9.13 -1.59
CA ARG A 213 -0.17 8.25 -1.62
C ARG A 213 0.47 8.15 -3.00
N SER A 214 -0.31 8.20 -4.08
CA SER A 214 0.22 8.24 -5.44
C SER A 214 0.76 9.62 -5.83
N LEU A 215 0.25 10.70 -5.24
CA LEU A 215 0.70 12.06 -5.54
C LEU A 215 1.94 12.47 -4.73
N ASN A 216 2.12 11.93 -3.54
CA ASN A 216 3.26 12.27 -2.68
C ASN A 216 4.49 11.44 -3.07
N THR A 217 5.67 12.07 -3.07
CA THR A 217 6.96 11.37 -3.18
C THR A 217 6.99 10.25 -2.13
N PRO A 218 7.43 9.02 -2.48
CA PRO A 218 7.58 7.95 -1.51
C PRO A 218 8.46 8.45 -0.36
N THR A 219 7.89 8.51 0.83
CA THR A 219 8.68 8.73 2.04
C THR A 219 9.45 7.43 2.28
N ASP A 220 10.79 7.49 2.19
CA ASP A 220 11.63 6.44 2.73
C ASP A 220 11.37 6.40 4.24
N MET A 221 10.65 5.37 4.69
CA MET A 221 10.24 5.27 6.09
C MET A 221 11.44 5.01 6.99
N ALA A 222 12.51 4.38 6.49
CA ALA A 222 13.72 4.20 7.26
C ALA A 222 14.39 5.56 7.52
N ASP A 223 14.54 6.38 6.48
CA ASP A 223 15.13 7.72 6.61
C ASP A 223 14.28 8.65 7.48
N GLU A 224 12.95 8.65 7.26
CA GLU A 224 12.02 9.46 8.06
C GLU A 224 12.08 9.07 9.54
N MET A 225 12.06 7.77 9.86
CA MET A 225 12.14 7.31 11.24
C MET A 225 13.52 7.58 11.84
N LYS A 226 14.60 7.33 11.10
CA LYS A 226 15.97 7.65 11.51
C LYS A 226 16.10 9.13 11.87
N GLU A 227 15.57 10.01 11.04
CA GLU A 227 15.60 11.45 11.27
C GLU A 227 14.81 11.86 12.51
N ARG A 228 13.65 11.24 12.77
CA ARG A 228 12.87 11.49 13.99
C ARG A 228 13.63 11.07 15.25
N TRP A 229 14.22 9.88 15.26
CA TRP A 229 15.03 9.40 16.38
C TRP A 229 16.27 10.26 16.59
N ARG A 230 16.95 10.67 15.51
CA ARG A 230 18.09 11.59 15.55
C ARG A 230 17.73 12.95 16.13
N LYS A 231 16.62 13.56 15.71
CA LYS A 231 16.12 14.85 16.24
C LYS A 231 15.84 14.80 17.74
N LYS A 232 15.48 13.63 18.28
CA LYS A 232 15.27 13.46 19.73
C LYS A 232 16.57 13.31 20.51
N GLY A 233 17.70 12.98 19.85
CA GLY A 233 18.98 12.73 20.51
C GLY A 233 18.96 11.53 21.45
N TRP A 234 18.05 10.57 21.23
CA TRP A 234 17.88 9.39 22.10
C TRP A 234 18.76 8.21 21.68
N LEU A 235 19.26 8.23 20.45
CA LEU A 235 20.23 7.28 19.90
C LEU A 235 21.51 8.04 19.57
N GLN A 236 22.66 7.37 19.65
CA GLN A 236 23.92 7.91 19.18
C GLN A 236 23.89 8.02 17.64
N GLN A 237 24.69 8.92 17.07
CA GLN A 237 24.74 9.10 15.61
C GLN A 237 25.19 7.80 14.89
N GLU A 238 26.05 7.02 15.54
CA GLU A 238 26.55 5.73 15.06
C GLU A 238 25.46 4.63 15.01
N ASP A 239 24.48 4.66 15.91
CA ASP A 239 23.37 3.69 15.93
C ASP A 239 22.49 3.79 14.67
N GLY A 240 22.34 5.01 14.14
CA GLY A 240 21.52 5.31 12.96
C GLY A 240 22.16 4.91 11.62
N VAL A 241 23.45 4.57 11.58
CA VAL A 241 24.15 4.24 10.32
C VAL A 241 23.58 3.00 9.65
N SER A 242 23.12 2.04 10.44
CA SER A 242 22.57 0.77 9.93
C SER A 242 21.16 0.89 9.34
N TRP A 243 20.49 2.03 9.51
CA TRP A 243 19.12 2.22 9.07
C TRP A 243 19.07 2.46 7.57
N THR A 244 18.59 1.44 6.87
CA THR A 244 18.25 1.43 5.44
C THR A 244 16.81 0.99 5.28
N GLN A 245 16.20 1.26 4.12
CA GLN A 245 14.88 0.72 3.78
C GLN A 245 14.82 -0.81 3.95
N GLN A 246 15.89 -1.52 3.60
CA GLN A 246 15.96 -2.98 3.73
C GLN A 246 15.96 -3.45 5.19
N THR A 247 16.75 -2.82 6.07
CA THR A 247 16.78 -3.17 7.50
C THR A 247 15.47 -2.82 8.18
N TRP A 248 14.84 -1.71 7.77
CA TRP A 248 13.50 -1.32 8.23
C TRP A 248 12.44 -2.36 7.85
N GLU A 249 12.42 -2.82 6.60
CA GLU A 249 11.52 -3.87 6.13
C GLU A 249 11.75 -5.20 6.88
N LYS A 250 13.02 -5.55 7.16
CA LYS A 250 13.38 -6.73 7.96
C LYS A 250 12.84 -6.61 9.40
N ALA A 251 13.01 -5.45 10.04
CA ALA A 251 12.49 -5.20 11.39
C ALA A 251 10.95 -5.27 11.42
N CYS A 252 10.27 -4.63 10.47
CA CYS A 252 8.81 -4.72 10.36
C CYS A 252 8.32 -6.16 10.12
N THR A 253 9.02 -6.91 9.27
CA THR A 253 8.73 -8.33 9.01
C THR A 253 8.98 -9.20 10.25
N LEU A 254 9.95 -8.84 11.09
CA LEU A 254 10.21 -9.53 12.34
C LEU A 254 9.06 -9.32 13.33
N LEU A 255 8.58 -8.08 13.48
CA LEU A 255 7.45 -7.77 14.36
C LEU A 255 6.19 -8.56 13.99
N THR A 256 5.90 -8.76 12.71
CA THR A 256 4.74 -9.58 12.28
C THR A 256 4.89 -11.07 12.60
N ARG A 257 6.11 -11.54 12.89
CA ARG A 257 6.39 -12.94 13.26
C ARG A 257 6.31 -13.21 14.76
N LEU A 258 6.16 -12.18 15.60
CA LEU A 258 6.02 -12.37 17.04
C LEU A 258 4.67 -13.06 17.36
N PRO A 259 4.63 -13.95 18.37
CA PRO A 259 3.45 -14.76 18.66
C PRO A 259 2.30 -13.91 19.24
N ASP A 260 2.64 -12.85 19.98
CA ASP A 260 1.71 -11.91 20.58
C ASP A 260 1.68 -10.61 19.77
N GLN A 261 0.60 -10.41 19.02
CA GLN A 261 0.44 -9.23 18.16
C GLN A 261 0.24 -7.94 18.96
N LYS A 262 -0.18 -8.02 20.23
CA LYS A 262 -0.26 -6.85 21.11
C LYS A 262 1.14 -6.38 21.51
N GLN A 263 2.06 -7.32 21.76
CA GLN A 263 3.49 -7.01 21.97
C GLN A 263 4.10 -6.38 20.73
N ALA A 264 3.88 -7.00 19.56
CA ALA A 264 4.37 -6.47 18.28
C ALA A 264 3.85 -5.05 17.98
N GLY A 265 2.57 -4.80 18.22
CA GLY A 265 1.96 -3.47 18.07
C GLY A 265 2.58 -2.44 19.01
N GLY A 266 2.89 -2.83 20.25
CA GLY A 266 3.59 -1.98 21.21
C GLY A 266 4.99 -1.58 20.76
N LEU A 267 5.79 -2.54 20.30
CA LEU A 267 7.12 -2.28 19.74
C LEU A 267 7.05 -1.42 18.46
N TRP A 268 6.06 -1.66 17.60
CA TRP A 268 5.84 -0.85 16.41
C TRP A 268 5.51 0.61 16.75
N LEU A 269 4.63 0.86 17.72
CA LEU A 269 4.33 2.20 18.21
C LEU A 269 5.57 2.89 18.79
N ASN A 270 6.40 2.14 19.50
CA ASN A 270 7.68 2.61 20.00
C ASN A 270 8.63 3.05 18.87
N LEU A 271 8.80 2.23 17.82
CA LEU A 271 9.59 2.60 16.64
C LEU A 271 9.09 3.89 15.95
N GLN A 272 7.78 4.11 15.95
CA GLN A 272 7.14 5.31 15.39
C GLN A 272 7.19 6.54 16.30
N LEU A 273 7.75 6.42 17.51
CA LEU A 273 7.69 7.44 18.57
C LEU A 273 6.26 7.84 18.95
N ALA A 274 5.33 6.90 18.85
CA ALA A 274 3.89 7.07 19.08
C ALA A 274 3.45 6.52 20.45
N VAL A 275 4.40 6.33 21.36
CA VAL A 275 4.12 5.93 22.75
C VAL A 275 3.64 7.15 23.54
N PRO A 276 2.49 7.09 24.24
CA PRO A 276 1.96 8.24 24.97
C PRO A 276 2.68 8.42 26.32
N THR A 277 3.89 8.97 26.27
CA THR A 277 4.64 9.41 27.45
C THR A 277 4.12 10.76 27.94
N TYR A 278 4.41 11.15 29.19
CA TYR A 278 4.06 12.50 29.67
C TYR A 278 4.67 13.62 28.82
N GLN A 279 5.93 13.48 28.38
CA GLN A 279 6.53 14.45 27.46
C GLN A 279 5.75 14.52 26.13
N TRP A 280 5.35 13.37 25.57
CA TRP A 280 4.54 13.34 24.36
C TRP A 280 3.18 14.00 24.58
N MET A 281 2.47 13.67 25.66
CA MET A 281 1.17 14.26 25.98
C MET A 281 1.28 15.77 26.18
N ALA A 282 2.33 16.25 26.85
CA ALA A 282 2.54 17.69 27.04
C ALA A 282 2.83 18.44 25.73
N ALA A 283 3.52 17.80 24.78
CA ALA A 283 3.81 18.40 23.49
C ALA A 283 2.59 18.52 22.55
N TYR A 284 1.57 17.67 22.74
CA TYR A 284 0.42 17.55 21.82
C TYR A 284 -0.95 17.77 22.48
N SER A 285 -0.99 18.18 23.75
CA SER A 285 -2.24 18.46 24.48
C SER A 285 -2.09 19.66 25.40
N ALA A 286 -3.14 19.96 26.19
CA ALA A 286 -3.10 21.00 27.22
C ALA A 286 -2.40 20.53 28.53
N ALA A 287 -1.95 19.28 28.60
CA ALA A 287 -1.22 18.77 29.76
C ALA A 287 0.14 19.51 29.89
N THR A 288 0.50 19.92 31.10
CA THR A 288 1.79 20.58 31.37
C THR A 288 2.80 19.68 32.08
N ASP A 289 2.33 18.55 32.59
CA ASP A 289 3.17 17.64 33.36
C ASP A 289 4.02 16.78 32.43
N THR A 290 5.33 16.91 32.54
CA THR A 290 6.30 16.08 31.82
C THR A 290 6.95 15.03 32.73
N LEU A 291 6.75 15.08 34.05
CA LEU A 291 7.45 14.25 35.01
C LEU A 291 6.90 12.83 35.05
N CYS A 292 7.81 11.85 35.11
CA CYS A 292 7.46 10.45 35.31
C CYS A 292 6.80 10.25 36.67
N LYS A 293 5.57 9.72 36.71
CA LYS A 293 4.84 9.47 37.97
C LYS A 293 5.46 8.37 38.82
N ALA A 294 6.23 7.46 38.22
CA ALA A 294 6.88 6.39 38.96
C ALA A 294 7.99 6.94 39.85
N CYS A 295 8.99 7.60 39.24
CA CYS A 295 10.14 8.14 39.97
C CYS A 295 9.92 9.56 40.52
N GLY A 296 9.11 10.38 39.87
CA GLY A 296 8.86 11.79 40.23
C GLY A 296 10.04 12.74 39.98
N GLN A 297 11.13 12.26 39.36
CA GLN A 297 12.41 12.97 39.30
C GLN A 297 12.79 13.45 37.90
N LYS A 298 12.44 12.70 36.84
CA LYS A 298 12.84 12.96 35.46
C LYS A 298 11.62 13.05 34.55
N GLU A 299 11.80 13.69 33.40
CA GLU A 299 10.77 13.68 32.36
C GLU A 299 10.50 12.25 31.86
N GLU A 300 9.22 11.91 31.70
CA GLU A 300 8.82 10.65 31.08
C GLU A 300 9.03 10.73 29.57
N THR A 301 10.22 10.35 29.14
CA THR A 301 10.59 10.12 27.74
C THR A 301 10.53 8.62 27.42
N ILE A 302 10.63 8.25 26.15
CA ILE A 302 10.72 6.82 25.76
C ILE A 302 11.95 6.17 26.42
N PRO A 303 13.18 6.72 26.34
CA PRO A 303 14.32 6.11 27.01
C PRO A 303 14.17 6.03 28.53
N HIS A 304 13.53 7.01 29.15
CA HIS A 304 13.25 6.94 30.57
C HIS A 304 12.30 5.79 30.93
N LEU A 305 11.23 5.60 30.17
CA LEU A 305 10.31 4.49 30.37
C LEU A 305 11.00 3.13 30.20
N TRP A 306 11.86 2.98 29.20
CA TRP A 306 12.48 1.69 28.90
C TRP A 306 13.70 1.36 29.77
N LEU A 307 14.52 2.36 30.12
CA LEU A 307 15.86 2.15 30.67
C LEU A 307 16.15 3.03 31.88
N ASP A 308 15.89 4.33 31.79
CA ASP A 308 16.51 5.30 32.73
C ASP A 308 15.71 5.51 34.03
N CYS A 309 14.51 4.93 34.15
CA CYS A 309 13.71 4.93 35.38
C CYS A 309 14.23 3.86 36.35
N ASP A 310 14.25 4.13 37.66
CA ASP A 310 14.92 3.28 38.65
C ASP A 310 14.43 1.84 38.64
N SER A 311 13.11 1.62 38.53
CA SER A 311 12.53 0.27 38.47
C SER A 311 12.98 -0.51 37.22
N GLN A 312 13.18 0.19 36.11
CA GLN A 312 13.63 -0.39 34.84
C GLN A 312 15.12 -0.64 34.83
N ARG A 313 15.93 0.27 35.38
CA ARG A 313 17.37 0.05 35.57
C ARG A 313 17.61 -1.20 36.44
N LEU A 314 16.93 -1.29 37.59
CA LEU A 314 17.00 -2.47 38.47
C LEU A 314 16.52 -3.75 37.78
N PHE A 315 15.54 -3.66 36.88
CA PHE A 315 15.11 -4.79 36.07
C PHE A 315 16.22 -5.25 35.11
N TRP A 316 16.85 -4.34 34.36
CA TRP A 316 17.90 -4.70 33.41
C TRP A 316 19.17 -5.19 34.10
N GLU A 317 19.53 -4.63 35.26
CA GLU A 317 20.59 -5.15 36.13
C GLU A 317 20.30 -6.60 36.52
N TRP A 318 19.09 -6.90 37.02
CA TRP A 318 18.67 -8.26 37.31
C TRP A 318 18.68 -9.16 36.07
N TRP A 319 18.23 -8.67 34.92
CA TRP A 319 18.23 -9.44 33.67
C TRP A 319 19.65 -9.87 33.27
N GLY A 320 20.66 -9.02 33.50
CA GLY A 320 22.07 -9.40 33.33
C GLY A 320 22.54 -10.49 34.30
N THR A 321 21.97 -10.56 35.52
CA THR A 321 22.31 -11.63 36.48
C THR A 321 21.76 -13.01 36.10
N VAL A 322 20.85 -13.09 35.11
CA VAL A 322 20.31 -14.37 34.63
C VAL A 322 21.40 -15.21 33.94
N GLY A 323 22.37 -14.56 33.28
CA GLY A 323 23.53 -15.22 32.68
C GLY A 323 24.18 -14.41 31.56
N ASP A 324 25.37 -14.84 31.11
CA ASP A 324 26.15 -14.14 30.09
C ASP A 324 25.53 -14.23 28.70
N LYS A 325 24.72 -15.28 28.45
CA LYS A 325 24.08 -15.56 27.17
C LYS A 325 22.59 -15.28 27.25
N VAL A 326 22.22 -14.05 27.61
CA VAL A 326 20.84 -13.56 27.49
C VAL A 326 20.70 -12.54 26.36
N PRO A 327 19.57 -12.53 25.63
CA PRO A 327 19.29 -11.48 24.66
C PRO A 327 19.13 -10.12 25.35
N LEU A 328 19.55 -9.05 24.70
CA LEU A 328 19.52 -7.68 25.24
C LEU A 328 20.32 -7.54 26.57
N HIS A 329 21.43 -8.26 26.71
CA HIS A 329 22.29 -8.17 27.90
C HIS A 329 22.68 -6.71 28.22
N PRO A 330 22.61 -6.26 29.49
CA PRO A 330 22.89 -4.87 29.86
C PRO A 330 24.34 -4.42 29.59
N GLU A 331 25.29 -5.36 29.57
CA GLU A 331 26.69 -5.08 29.22
C GLU A 331 26.95 -5.01 27.70
N SER A 332 25.95 -5.26 26.85
CA SER A 332 26.09 -5.04 25.41
C SER A 332 26.44 -3.57 25.14
N PRO A 333 27.47 -3.26 24.34
CA PRO A 333 27.80 -1.88 24.00
C PRO A 333 26.65 -1.19 23.24
N LYS A 334 25.74 -1.98 22.65
CA LYS A 334 24.55 -1.51 21.94
C LYS A 334 23.27 -1.68 22.75
N HIS A 335 23.34 -2.05 24.03
CA HIS A 335 22.17 -2.37 24.86
C HIS A 335 21.06 -1.32 24.75
N ARG A 336 21.41 -0.03 24.87
CA ARG A 336 20.46 1.09 24.76
C ARG A 336 19.73 1.09 23.41
N ALA A 337 20.47 1.02 22.30
CA ALA A 337 19.88 1.02 20.97
C ALA A 337 19.06 -0.26 20.73
N GLU A 338 19.56 -1.43 21.14
CA GLU A 338 18.87 -2.71 20.98
C GLU A 338 17.53 -2.75 21.73
N VAL A 339 17.48 -2.22 22.96
CA VAL A 339 16.22 -2.11 23.74
C VAL A 339 15.26 -1.11 23.11
N LEU A 340 15.76 0.03 22.62
CA LEU A 340 14.90 1.11 22.11
C LEU A 340 14.36 0.84 20.71
N VAL A 341 15.12 0.19 19.83
CA VAL A 341 14.73 0.05 18.42
C VAL A 341 14.84 -1.39 17.87
N GLY A 342 15.21 -2.35 18.71
CA GLY A 342 15.42 -3.74 18.31
C GLY A 342 16.79 -4.00 17.72
N GLN A 343 17.23 -5.26 17.74
CA GLN A 343 18.62 -5.63 17.43
C GLN A 343 18.99 -5.43 15.95
N ILE A 344 18.01 -5.51 15.03
CA ILE A 344 18.23 -5.26 13.59
C ILE A 344 18.58 -3.79 13.35
N LEU A 345 17.79 -2.88 13.90
CA LEU A 345 17.96 -1.44 13.69
C LEU A 345 19.10 -0.85 14.54
N ALA A 346 19.48 -1.50 15.63
CA ALA A 346 20.71 -1.19 16.34
C ALA A 346 21.97 -1.67 15.57
N GLY A 347 21.79 -2.44 14.50
CA GLY A 347 22.89 -3.08 13.77
C GLY A 347 23.69 -4.07 14.61
N GLY A 348 23.07 -4.66 15.64
CA GLY A 348 23.66 -5.75 16.43
C GLY A 348 23.59 -7.08 15.68
N VAL A 349 22.55 -7.27 14.87
CA VAL A 349 22.34 -8.46 14.04
C VAL A 349 21.73 -8.09 12.69
N SER A 350 21.99 -8.90 11.66
CA SER A 350 21.52 -8.64 10.28
C SER A 350 20.39 -9.57 9.82
N ARG A 351 20.21 -10.69 10.54
CA ARG A 351 19.26 -11.75 10.20
C ARG A 351 18.06 -11.71 11.17
N PRO A 352 16.80 -11.70 10.67
CA PRO A 352 15.62 -11.65 11.53
C PRO A 352 15.54 -12.78 12.57
N VAL A 353 16.02 -13.98 12.24
CA VAL A 353 16.03 -15.11 13.18
C VAL A 353 16.91 -14.85 14.41
N GLN A 354 18.03 -14.14 14.25
CA GLN A 354 18.95 -13.82 15.35
C GLN A 354 18.39 -12.72 16.26
N ALA A 355 17.63 -11.77 15.71
CA ALA A 355 16.96 -10.72 16.48
C ALA A 355 15.68 -11.18 17.20
N TYR A 356 15.17 -12.36 16.84
CA TYR A 356 13.84 -12.80 17.25
C TYR A 356 13.68 -12.91 18.76
N ALA A 357 14.66 -13.50 19.45
CA ALA A 357 14.64 -13.63 20.91
C ALA A 357 14.71 -12.25 21.59
N GLY A 358 15.55 -11.33 21.09
CA GLY A 358 15.63 -9.96 21.59
C GLY A 358 14.30 -9.21 21.47
N ASP A 359 13.65 -9.26 20.31
CA ASP A 359 12.36 -8.58 20.11
C ASP A 359 11.24 -9.22 20.93
N MET A 360 11.26 -10.55 21.16
CA MET A 360 10.30 -11.19 22.07
C MET A 360 10.48 -10.72 23.52
N ILE A 361 11.73 -10.56 23.96
CA ILE A 361 12.06 -10.05 25.31
C ILE A 361 11.65 -8.59 25.44
N GLY A 362 11.97 -7.76 24.45
CA GLY A 362 11.50 -6.37 24.38
C GLY A 362 9.98 -6.28 24.43
N GLY A 363 9.28 -7.14 23.70
CA GLY A 363 7.81 -7.21 23.69
C GLY A 363 7.21 -7.61 25.04
N ALA A 364 7.77 -8.63 25.70
CA ALA A 364 7.33 -9.07 27.02
C ALA A 364 7.59 -7.99 28.08
N PHE A 365 8.75 -7.34 28.03
CA PHE A 365 9.10 -6.23 28.92
C PHE A 365 8.17 -5.04 28.72
N TRP A 366 7.93 -4.64 27.47
CA TRP A 366 6.97 -3.59 27.12
C TRP A 366 5.60 -3.83 27.75
N MET A 367 5.06 -5.04 27.61
CA MET A 367 3.75 -5.38 28.16
C MET A 367 3.72 -5.34 29.69
N ALA A 368 4.76 -5.83 30.35
CA ALA A 368 4.85 -5.80 31.82
C ALA A 368 4.95 -4.36 32.34
N MET A 369 5.83 -3.56 31.74
CA MET A 369 5.99 -2.15 32.05
C MET A 369 4.70 -1.36 31.78
N TRP A 370 4.04 -1.60 30.65
CA TRP A 370 2.81 -0.90 30.28
C TRP A 370 1.66 -1.21 31.23
N ALA A 371 1.53 -2.47 31.65
CA ALA A 371 0.58 -2.86 32.67
C ALA A 371 0.88 -2.14 34.00
N MET A 372 2.16 -2.09 34.41
CA MET A 372 2.55 -1.42 35.66
C MET A 372 2.27 0.07 35.62
N ARG A 373 2.54 0.71 34.49
CA ARG A 373 2.19 2.11 34.26
C ARG A 373 0.68 2.29 34.33
N GLY A 374 -0.10 1.45 33.66
CA GLY A 374 -1.57 1.48 33.73
C GLY A 374 -2.09 1.42 35.16
N ARG A 375 -1.56 0.49 35.97
CA ARG A 375 -1.90 0.34 37.38
C ARG A 375 -1.57 1.60 38.19
N LEU A 376 -0.38 2.16 37.99
CA LEU A 376 0.01 3.42 38.64
C LEU A 376 -0.92 4.58 38.28
N LEU A 377 -1.33 4.68 37.01
CA LEU A 377 -2.19 5.78 36.56
C LEU A 377 -3.64 5.63 37.03
N MET A 378 -4.16 4.42 37.05
CA MET A 378 -5.55 4.14 37.41
C MET A 378 -5.77 4.01 38.91
N GLU A 379 -4.82 3.40 39.61
CA GLU A 379 -4.97 3.03 41.03
C GLU A 379 -4.02 3.82 41.95
N GLY A 380 -3.06 4.57 41.40
CA GLY A 380 -2.02 5.23 42.18
C GLY A 380 -0.97 4.28 42.77
N VAL A 381 -1.05 2.98 42.45
CA VAL A 381 -0.15 1.96 43.00
C VAL A 381 1.15 1.91 42.22
N LYS A 382 2.26 2.28 42.87
CA LYS A 382 3.60 2.15 42.29
C LYS A 382 4.03 0.68 42.30
N GLY A 383 4.33 0.12 41.14
CA GLY A 383 4.91 -1.22 41.06
C GLY A 383 6.40 -1.21 41.41
N SER A 384 6.88 -2.32 41.98
CA SER A 384 8.29 -2.53 42.31
C SER A 384 9.05 -3.18 41.16
N ALA A 385 10.39 -3.19 41.22
CA ALA A 385 11.23 -3.96 40.28
C ALA A 385 10.87 -5.46 40.31
N LYS A 386 10.60 -6.04 41.50
CA LYS A 386 10.14 -7.44 41.62
C LYS A 386 8.80 -7.68 40.90
N THR A 387 7.86 -6.74 41.01
CA THR A 387 6.58 -6.81 40.29
C THR A 387 6.81 -6.80 38.78
N LEU A 388 7.71 -5.94 38.29
CA LEU A 388 8.08 -5.88 36.88
C LEU A 388 8.69 -7.20 36.40
N GLN A 389 9.64 -7.77 37.17
CA GLN A 389 10.26 -9.07 36.91
C GLN A 389 9.20 -10.18 36.84
N HIS A 390 8.30 -10.25 37.82
CA HIS A 390 7.25 -11.27 37.85
C HIS A 390 6.32 -11.18 36.63
N TRP A 391 5.85 -9.98 36.30
CA TRP A 391 4.96 -9.76 35.15
C TRP A 391 5.68 -10.03 33.83
N PHE A 392 6.93 -9.59 33.71
CA PHE A 392 7.78 -9.88 32.56
C PHE A 392 7.91 -11.39 32.34
N LEU A 393 8.32 -12.15 33.37
CA LEU A 393 8.48 -13.61 33.27
C LEU A 393 7.16 -14.28 32.89
N ARG A 394 6.04 -13.85 33.47
CA ARG A 394 4.71 -14.37 33.11
C ARG A 394 4.39 -14.13 31.63
N LYS A 395 4.64 -12.92 31.10
CA LYS A 395 4.39 -12.58 29.69
C LYS A 395 5.35 -13.30 28.74
N LEU A 396 6.63 -13.39 29.09
CA LEU A 396 7.63 -14.11 28.32
C LEU A 396 7.30 -15.60 28.24
N LYS A 397 6.99 -16.23 29.37
CA LYS A 397 6.61 -17.66 29.42
C LYS A 397 5.39 -17.94 28.56
N ALA A 398 4.36 -17.10 28.64
CA ALA A 398 3.17 -17.23 27.81
C ALA A 398 3.48 -17.07 26.31
N ALA A 399 4.28 -16.07 25.93
CA ALA A 399 4.65 -15.82 24.54
C ALA A 399 5.48 -16.98 23.94
N VAL A 400 6.54 -17.42 24.64
CA VAL A 400 7.38 -18.55 24.21
C VAL A 400 6.56 -19.82 24.10
N THR A 401 5.77 -20.18 25.14
CA THR A 401 4.94 -21.40 25.12
C THR A 401 3.97 -21.40 23.95
N THR A 402 3.30 -20.27 23.70
CA THR A 402 2.36 -20.12 22.58
C THR A 402 3.08 -20.30 21.24
N ASP A 403 4.28 -19.74 21.08
CA ASP A 403 5.03 -19.86 19.82
C ASP A 403 5.56 -21.26 19.59
N MET A 404 6.07 -21.92 20.64
CA MET A 404 6.50 -23.32 20.61
C MET A 404 5.36 -24.21 20.12
N GLN A 405 4.16 -24.08 20.71
CA GLN A 405 2.95 -24.81 20.30
C GLN A 405 2.57 -24.56 18.83
N ARG A 406 2.60 -23.30 18.37
CA ARG A 406 2.27 -22.96 16.97
C ARG A 406 3.26 -23.53 15.97
N LYS A 407 4.53 -23.68 16.37
CA LYS A 407 5.64 -24.04 15.47
C LYS A 407 6.08 -25.50 15.57
N GLN A 408 5.41 -26.35 16.35
CA GLN A 408 5.70 -27.79 16.41
C GLN A 408 5.70 -28.44 15.02
N LYS A 409 4.78 -28.04 14.14
CA LYS A 409 4.64 -28.59 12.78
C LYS A 409 5.50 -27.86 11.73
N GLY A 410 6.81 -27.76 11.98
CA GLY A 410 7.79 -27.33 10.98
C GLY A 410 8.47 -25.96 11.20
N GLY A 411 8.17 -25.27 12.30
CA GLY A 411 8.87 -24.04 12.69
C GLY A 411 10.01 -24.25 13.69
N TRP A 412 10.26 -25.49 14.14
CA TRP A 412 11.27 -25.83 15.13
C TRP A 412 12.71 -25.39 14.78
N PRO A 413 13.20 -25.58 13.52
CA PRO A 413 14.55 -25.13 13.16
C PRO A 413 14.73 -23.62 13.33
N PHE A 414 13.70 -22.83 13.01
CA PHE A 414 13.72 -21.39 13.22
C PHE A 414 13.84 -21.03 14.70
N LEU A 415 13.06 -21.69 15.57
CA LEU A 415 13.10 -21.44 17.01
C LEU A 415 14.43 -21.85 17.63
N ARG A 416 14.98 -23.00 17.22
CA ARG A 416 16.31 -23.42 17.66
C ARG A 416 17.38 -22.44 17.23
N GLU A 417 17.32 -21.92 16.01
CA GLU A 417 18.28 -20.91 15.56
C GLU A 417 18.11 -19.59 16.33
N ALA A 418 16.88 -19.19 16.62
CA ALA A 418 16.59 -17.95 17.35
C ALA A 418 16.99 -18.01 18.84
N TRP A 419 16.75 -19.14 19.51
CA TRP A 419 16.95 -19.30 20.94
C TRP A 419 18.21 -20.07 21.33
N GLY A 420 18.80 -20.85 20.42
CA GLY A 420 19.91 -21.76 20.73
C GLY A 420 21.20 -21.05 21.17
N GLY A 421 21.34 -19.75 20.87
CA GLY A 421 22.43 -18.93 21.40
C GLY A 421 22.23 -18.47 22.85
N TYR A 422 21.02 -18.62 23.40
CA TYR A 422 20.58 -18.03 24.66
C TYR A 422 20.21 -19.09 25.71
N VAL A 423 21.16 -20.00 25.97
CA VAL A 423 20.97 -21.16 26.86
C VAL A 423 20.68 -20.79 28.32
N ASP A 424 21.06 -19.58 28.74
CA ASP A 424 20.78 -19.05 30.07
C ASP A 424 19.33 -18.57 30.22
N VAL A 425 18.55 -18.55 29.13
CA VAL A 425 17.10 -18.29 29.15
C VAL A 425 16.31 -19.55 28.84
N LEU A 426 16.68 -20.23 27.75
CA LEU A 426 15.92 -21.34 27.20
C LEU A 426 16.86 -22.41 26.67
N GLN A 427 16.76 -23.61 27.22
CA GLN A 427 17.48 -24.77 26.73
C GLN A 427 16.62 -25.48 25.67
N MET A 428 17.13 -25.53 24.44
CA MET A 428 16.44 -26.13 23.29
C MET A 428 17.14 -27.45 22.92
N GLU A 429 16.43 -28.57 22.94
CA GLU A 429 17.02 -29.87 22.58
C GLU A 429 16.99 -30.17 21.06
N ILE A 430 17.66 -31.26 20.67
CA ILE A 430 17.68 -31.77 19.29
C ILE A 430 16.31 -32.33 18.89
N GLU A 431 15.56 -32.90 19.83
CA GLU A 431 14.21 -33.40 19.57
C GLU A 431 13.22 -32.22 19.48
N PRO A 432 12.37 -32.14 18.44
CA PRO A 432 11.23 -31.24 18.46
C PRO A 432 10.36 -31.57 19.68
N ASP A 433 9.93 -30.55 20.41
CA ASP A 433 9.11 -30.62 21.63
C ASP A 433 9.83 -30.74 22.98
N ARG A 434 11.16 -30.88 23.00
CA ARG A 434 11.93 -30.81 24.25
C ARG A 434 12.62 -29.45 24.40
N TRP A 435 12.11 -28.67 25.34
CA TRP A 435 12.69 -27.39 25.74
C TRP A 435 12.39 -27.14 27.22
N GLU A 436 13.33 -26.48 27.90
CA GLU A 436 13.25 -26.20 29.33
C GLU A 436 13.68 -24.75 29.60
N TRP A 437 13.04 -24.11 30.59
CA TRP A 437 13.51 -22.84 31.11
C TRP A 437 14.79 -23.06 31.90
N SER A 438 15.75 -22.15 31.81
CA SER A 438 16.91 -22.20 32.69
C SER A 438 16.50 -22.08 34.17
N ASP A 439 17.28 -22.71 35.05
CA ASP A 439 17.06 -22.68 36.50
C ASP A 439 17.05 -21.24 37.05
N GLY A 440 17.79 -20.32 36.43
CA GLY A 440 17.83 -18.90 36.79
C GLY A 440 16.49 -18.16 36.61
N LEU A 441 15.55 -18.73 35.83
CA LEU A 441 14.22 -18.15 35.57
C LEU A 441 13.09 -18.87 36.33
N CYS A 442 13.43 -19.82 37.18
CA CYS A 442 12.51 -20.42 38.13
C CYS A 442 12.23 -19.42 39.26
N ILE A 443 11.02 -18.86 39.26
CA ILE A 443 10.55 -18.01 40.36
C ILE A 443 10.51 -18.90 41.60
N ASN A 444 11.37 -18.63 42.59
CA ASN A 444 11.34 -19.30 43.88
C ASN A 444 9.93 -19.12 44.48
N LYS A 445 9.12 -20.18 44.43
CA LYS A 445 7.76 -20.19 44.98
C LYS A 445 7.74 -19.99 46.50
N ASP A 446 8.88 -20.17 47.16
CA ASP A 446 9.03 -20.15 48.61
C ASP A 446 9.31 -18.75 49.20
N ALA A 447 9.56 -17.74 48.36
CA ALA A 447 9.59 -16.37 48.83
C ALA A 447 8.14 -15.89 49.02
N GLY A 448 7.61 -16.01 50.24
CA GLY A 448 6.23 -15.70 50.66
C GLY A 448 5.68 -14.29 50.39
N ASP A 449 6.32 -13.51 49.52
CA ASP A 449 5.76 -12.33 48.86
C ASP A 449 4.86 -12.79 47.71
N SER A 450 3.72 -13.45 47.99
CA SER A 450 2.65 -13.50 46.99
C SER A 450 2.17 -12.06 46.80
N PRO A 451 2.38 -11.44 45.63
CA PRO A 451 1.84 -10.10 45.38
C PRO A 451 0.31 -10.23 45.45
N ASP A 452 -0.27 -9.68 46.52
CA ASP A 452 -1.70 -9.56 46.82
C ASP A 452 -2.62 -10.59 46.14
N GLN A 453 -3.00 -11.65 46.87
CA GLN A 453 -4.18 -12.46 46.55
C GLN A 453 -5.52 -11.69 46.71
N GLY A 454 -5.49 -10.35 46.68
CA GLY A 454 -6.65 -9.47 46.69
C GLY A 454 -7.10 -8.99 45.29
N GLU A 455 -6.48 -9.47 44.22
CA GLU A 455 -6.87 -9.14 42.85
C GLU A 455 -8.07 -10.00 42.42
N GLY A 456 -9.28 -9.44 42.58
CA GLY A 456 -10.49 -9.90 41.94
C GLY A 456 -10.34 -9.96 40.42
N ASP A 457 -11.10 -10.86 39.81
CA ASP A 457 -11.15 -11.14 38.38
C ASP A 457 -10.99 -9.87 37.52
N SER A 458 -10.06 -9.93 36.57
CA SER A 458 -10.04 -8.97 35.47
C SER A 458 -11.44 -8.84 34.87
N PRO A 459 -11.91 -7.64 34.50
CA PRO A 459 -13.21 -7.49 33.85
C PRO A 459 -13.20 -8.36 32.58
N GLN A 460 -14.03 -9.42 32.61
CA GLN A 460 -14.35 -10.18 31.43
C GLN A 460 -14.85 -9.19 30.36
N ALA A 461 -14.31 -9.30 29.15
CA ALA A 461 -14.95 -8.70 28.00
C ALA A 461 -16.42 -9.14 27.98
N PRO A 462 -17.39 -8.27 27.62
CA PRO A 462 -18.79 -8.65 27.60
C PRO A 462 -18.95 -9.90 26.73
N PRO A 463 -19.70 -10.92 27.21
CA PRO A 463 -19.91 -12.12 26.43
C PRO A 463 -20.65 -11.78 25.15
N ASP A 464 -20.21 -12.40 24.06
CA ASP A 464 -20.86 -12.38 22.76
C ASP A 464 -22.23 -13.06 22.92
N GLU A 465 -23.31 -12.27 22.85
CA GLU A 465 -24.70 -12.74 22.90
C GLU A 465 -25.07 -13.42 21.58
N SER A 466 -24.58 -14.65 21.38
CA SER A 466 -25.10 -15.50 20.32
C SER A 466 -24.94 -16.96 20.70
N GLU A 467 -25.74 -17.42 21.67
CA GLU A 467 -26.13 -18.83 21.84
C GLU A 467 -27.25 -18.92 22.89
N GLN A 468 -28.52 -18.86 22.44
CA GLN A 468 -29.66 -19.36 23.20
C GLN A 468 -29.94 -20.82 22.80
N PRO A 469 -30.22 -21.71 23.75
CA PRO A 469 -31.06 -22.87 23.50
C PRO A 469 -32.49 -22.64 24.00
N GLU A 470 -33.43 -23.03 23.16
CA GLU A 470 -34.87 -23.07 23.40
C GLU A 470 -35.22 -24.10 24.49
N ASN A 471 -36.09 -23.70 25.43
CA ASN A 471 -37.30 -24.42 25.91
C ASN A 471 -37.69 -23.97 27.32
N GLY A 472 -38.96 -23.59 27.53
CA GLY A 472 -39.53 -23.44 28.88
C GLY A 472 -40.73 -22.51 29.05
N THR A 473 -41.87 -22.90 28.48
CA THR A 473 -43.28 -22.73 28.90
C THR A 473 -43.64 -21.86 30.13
N TYR A 474 -44.40 -20.78 29.86
CA TYR A 474 -45.65 -20.26 30.48
C TYR A 474 -45.79 -19.89 31.98
N ASP A 475 -46.10 -18.61 32.22
CA ASP A 475 -47.23 -18.00 32.99
C ASP A 475 -46.80 -16.54 33.26
N GLY A 476 -47.47 -15.47 32.83
CA GLY A 476 -48.90 -15.21 32.93
C GLY A 476 -49.08 -14.07 33.94
N GLN A 477 -49.01 -12.80 33.51
CA GLN A 477 -49.70 -11.69 34.18
C GLN A 477 -49.79 -10.44 33.29
N GLN A 478 -51.03 -10.01 33.12
CA GLN A 478 -51.50 -8.77 32.49
C GLN A 478 -51.04 -7.56 33.31
N GLU A 479 -50.76 -6.44 32.66
CA GLU A 479 -51.46 -5.17 32.92
C GLU A 479 -51.12 -4.10 31.87
N GLU A 480 -52.21 -3.60 31.26
CA GLU A 480 -52.49 -2.23 30.82
C GLU A 480 -51.74 -1.59 29.64
N GLU A 481 -52.47 -1.64 28.52
CA GLU A 481 -52.71 -0.59 27.53
C GLU A 481 -52.24 0.83 27.88
N MET A 482 -51.45 1.43 26.99
CA MET A 482 -51.79 2.77 26.51
C MET A 482 -51.40 2.92 25.04
N SER A 483 -52.44 3.12 24.23
CA SER A 483 -52.47 3.27 22.79
C SER A 483 -52.00 4.65 22.33
N VAL A 484 -51.18 4.69 21.28
CA VAL A 484 -51.16 5.78 20.29
C VAL A 484 -51.00 5.17 18.90
N GLU A 485 -52.14 5.10 18.20
CA GLU A 485 -52.35 5.10 16.74
C GLU A 485 -51.42 6.13 16.04
N VAL A 486 -50.93 6.05 14.79
CA VAL A 486 -51.27 5.41 13.51
C VAL A 486 -50.09 5.85 12.58
N GLU A 487 -49.50 5.07 11.66
CA GLU A 487 -49.95 4.77 10.29
C GLU A 487 -48.77 3.98 9.62
N GLN A 488 -48.87 2.66 9.42
CA GLN A 488 -49.20 1.96 8.16
C GLN A 488 -48.50 2.42 6.86
N MET A 489 -47.60 1.57 6.36
CA MET A 489 -47.57 0.99 5.00
C MET A 489 -46.43 -0.06 4.98
N GLU A 490 -46.70 -1.37 5.13
CA GLU A 490 -47.00 -2.34 4.04
C GLU A 490 -46.09 -2.13 2.81
N SER A 491 -45.26 -3.06 2.34
CA SER A 491 -45.43 -4.49 2.06
C SER A 491 -44.01 -5.14 1.99
N GLY A 492 -43.71 -6.35 2.46
CA GLY A 492 -44.46 -7.60 2.33
C GLY A 492 -44.05 -8.33 1.06
N THR A 493 -43.05 -9.21 1.09
CA THR A 493 -43.14 -10.54 0.42
C THR A 493 -42.01 -11.48 0.85
N GLN A 494 -42.45 -12.64 1.32
CA GLN A 494 -41.69 -13.80 1.75
C GLN A 494 -41.85 -14.90 0.68
N ASP A 495 -40.86 -15.79 0.62
CA ASP A 495 -40.89 -17.18 0.14
C ASP A 495 -41.17 -17.50 -1.34
N ARG A 496 -40.16 -18.11 -2.00
CA ARG A 496 -40.27 -19.49 -2.50
C ARG A 496 -38.93 -20.07 -2.97
N GLN A 497 -38.45 -21.09 -2.26
CA GLN A 497 -37.61 -22.14 -2.82
C GLN A 497 -38.49 -23.38 -3.05
N GLN A 498 -38.39 -24.03 -4.21
CA GLN A 498 -38.35 -25.49 -4.36
C GLN A 498 -38.09 -25.93 -5.81
N ALA A 499 -37.16 -26.89 -5.89
CA ALA A 499 -36.86 -27.95 -6.86
C ALA A 499 -37.71 -28.14 -8.12
N ALA A 500 -37.04 -28.53 -9.23
CA ALA A 500 -37.40 -29.72 -10.01
C ALA A 500 -36.31 -30.07 -11.04
N GLU A 501 -36.23 -31.38 -11.30
CA GLU A 501 -35.22 -32.13 -12.03
C GLU A 501 -35.44 -32.15 -13.57
N ARG A 502 -34.39 -32.61 -14.28
CA ARG A 502 -34.27 -33.25 -15.63
C ARG A 502 -35.56 -33.70 -16.36
N PRO A 503 -35.59 -33.87 -17.72
CA PRO A 503 -34.60 -34.70 -18.46
C PRO A 503 -34.30 -34.41 -19.95
N ASP A 504 -33.28 -35.14 -20.42
CA ASP A 504 -32.98 -35.70 -21.74
C ASP A 504 -33.81 -35.33 -22.98
N ARG A 505 -33.09 -35.02 -24.07
CA ARG A 505 -33.26 -35.62 -25.43
C ARG A 505 -32.12 -35.13 -26.33
N GLY A 506 -31.26 -36.04 -26.80
CA GLY A 506 -31.23 -36.52 -28.20
C GLY A 506 -30.37 -35.59 -29.07
N GLY A 507 -29.19 -35.95 -29.58
CA GLY A 507 -28.80 -37.21 -30.20
C GLY A 507 -29.07 -37.13 -31.70
N ILE A 508 -28.17 -36.51 -32.47
CA ILE A 508 -27.96 -36.82 -33.90
C ILE A 508 -26.46 -36.72 -34.18
N GLN A 509 -25.93 -37.83 -34.65
CA GLN A 509 -24.57 -38.11 -35.07
C GLN A 509 -24.67 -38.29 -36.59
N GLU A 510 -23.98 -37.48 -37.38
CA GLU A 510 -23.74 -37.76 -38.79
C GLU A 510 -22.24 -37.64 -39.06
N ASP A 511 -21.64 -38.81 -39.26
CA ASP A 511 -20.39 -39.04 -39.96
C ASP A 511 -20.54 -38.60 -41.42
N VAL A 512 -19.59 -37.78 -41.91
CA VAL A 512 -19.17 -37.84 -43.32
C VAL A 512 -17.65 -37.73 -43.36
N THR A 513 -17.03 -38.88 -43.59
CA THR A 513 -15.69 -39.06 -44.14
C THR A 513 -15.68 -38.66 -45.63
N GLN A 514 -14.67 -37.91 -46.08
CA GLN A 514 -13.94 -38.29 -47.30
C GLN A 514 -12.62 -37.54 -47.49
N ASP A 515 -11.65 -38.34 -47.93
CA ASP A 515 -10.26 -38.06 -48.26
C ASP A 515 -10.06 -37.09 -49.44
N ARG A 516 -8.90 -36.40 -49.47
CA ARG A 516 -7.90 -36.56 -50.56
C ARG A 516 -6.66 -35.67 -50.42
N GLU A 517 -5.51 -36.34 -50.57
CA GLU A 517 -4.28 -35.98 -51.33
C GLU A 517 -3.49 -34.73 -50.89
N GLN A 518 -2.32 -34.90 -50.23
CA GLN A 518 -0.99 -35.18 -50.81
C GLN A 518 -0.51 -34.18 -51.87
N GLY A 519 0.61 -33.51 -51.61
CA GLY A 519 1.38 -32.85 -52.67
C GLY A 519 2.43 -31.84 -52.21
N ASN A 520 3.65 -32.32 -52.04
CA ASN A 520 4.92 -31.74 -52.48
C ASN A 520 5.69 -30.65 -51.69
N GLU A 521 6.84 -31.12 -51.19
CA GLU A 521 8.21 -30.72 -51.57
C GLU A 521 8.81 -29.35 -51.18
N ARG A 522 9.87 -29.49 -50.37
CA ARG A 522 11.06 -28.64 -50.12
C ARG A 522 11.75 -28.16 -51.43
N PRO A 523 12.64 -27.12 -51.44
CA PRO A 523 13.94 -27.11 -50.71
C PRO A 523 14.33 -25.74 -50.08
N GLU A 524 15.03 -25.67 -48.95
CA GLU A 524 16.50 -25.61 -48.75
C GLU A 524 17.32 -24.60 -49.58
N ARG A 525 17.90 -23.62 -48.88
CA ARG A 525 19.24 -22.96 -49.02
C ARG A 525 19.45 -22.08 -47.77
N GLU A 526 20.43 -22.31 -46.88
CA GLU A 526 21.88 -22.00 -46.98
C GLU A 526 22.13 -20.53 -47.37
N THR A 527 22.99 -19.69 -46.75
CA THR A 527 24.06 -19.82 -45.73
C THR A 527 24.44 -18.40 -45.26
N ALA A 528 24.99 -18.31 -44.04
CA ALA A 528 26.03 -17.41 -43.52
C ALA A 528 26.11 -15.91 -43.92
N GLN A 529 26.24 -15.02 -42.92
CA GLN A 529 27.54 -14.37 -42.61
C GLN A 529 27.47 -13.51 -41.34
N ALA A 530 28.36 -13.84 -40.41
CA ALA A 530 28.79 -12.97 -39.32
C ALA A 530 29.79 -11.95 -39.85
N VAL A 531 29.66 -10.69 -39.42
CA VAL A 531 30.72 -9.69 -39.53
C VAL A 531 30.94 -9.10 -38.14
N SER A 532 32.03 -9.53 -37.53
CA SER A 532 32.77 -8.82 -36.50
C SER A 532 33.50 -7.64 -37.13
N THR A 533 33.42 -6.47 -36.51
CA THR A 533 34.49 -5.47 -36.57
C THR A 533 34.81 -5.06 -35.15
N GLU A 534 36.04 -5.38 -34.76
CA GLU A 534 36.76 -4.84 -33.62
C GLU A 534 37.26 -3.41 -33.91
N GLU A 535 37.93 -2.83 -32.93
CA GLU A 535 38.66 -1.55 -32.89
C GLU A 535 37.75 -0.35 -32.54
N GLY A 536 37.96 0.39 -31.46
CA GLY A 536 39.13 0.55 -30.60
C GLY A 536 39.28 2.05 -30.33
N SER A 537 39.19 2.48 -29.07
CA SER A 537 39.85 3.70 -28.58
C SER A 537 39.71 3.77 -27.06
N GLU A 538 40.74 3.24 -26.41
CA GLU A 538 41.45 3.90 -25.31
C GLU A 538 41.22 5.42 -25.27
N PHE A 539 40.83 5.95 -24.10
CA PHE A 539 41.30 7.26 -23.66
C PHE A 539 41.38 7.30 -22.13
N GLN A 540 42.61 7.52 -21.69
CA GLN A 540 43.08 7.68 -20.32
C GLN A 540 42.58 8.99 -19.68
N GLU A 541 42.27 8.89 -18.39
CA GLU A 541 42.92 9.63 -17.30
C GLU A 541 42.99 11.16 -17.42
N TRP A 542 42.13 11.85 -16.65
CA TRP A 542 42.50 13.10 -15.97
C TRP A 542 41.95 13.05 -14.53
N THR A 543 42.86 12.78 -13.60
CA THR A 543 42.75 13.12 -12.17
C THR A 543 43.15 14.57 -11.93
N ASP A 544 42.70 15.07 -10.77
CA ASP A 544 43.18 16.24 -10.02
C ASP A 544 42.83 17.64 -10.55
N VAL A 545 42.11 18.45 -9.77
CA VAL A 545 42.55 19.21 -8.57
C VAL A 545 41.35 20.11 -8.18
N GLY A 546 41.01 20.18 -6.89
CA GLY A 546 40.00 21.14 -6.42
C GLY A 546 39.83 21.19 -4.92
N GLU A 547 40.93 21.08 -4.18
CA GLU A 547 41.04 21.37 -2.75
C GLU A 547 40.69 22.84 -2.50
N VAL A 548 39.66 23.12 -1.70
CA VAL A 548 39.38 24.47 -1.18
C VAL A 548 39.25 24.37 0.34
N ASP A 549 40.38 24.53 0.99
CA ASP A 549 40.43 25.08 2.34
C ASP A 549 39.97 26.54 2.31
N ARG A 550 39.05 26.92 3.20
CA ARG A 550 39.20 28.18 3.95
C ARG A 550 38.61 28.10 5.37
N PRO A 551 39.24 28.80 6.33
CA PRO A 551 38.97 28.68 7.76
C PRO A 551 38.00 29.75 8.27
N CYS A 552 37.29 29.40 9.36
CA CYS A 552 36.98 30.14 10.59
C CYS A 552 35.75 29.55 11.26
#